data_AF-A6Q265-F1
#
_entry.id   AF-A6Q265-F1
#
_cell.length_a   1.000
_cell.length_b   1.000
_cell.length_c   1.000
_cell.angle_alpha   90.00
_cell.angle_beta   90.00
_cell.angle_gamma   90.00
#
_symmetry.space_group_name_H-M   'P 1'
#
loop_
_entity.id
_entity.type
_entity.pdbx_description
1 polymer ?
#
loop_
_entity_poly.entity_id
_entity_poly.type
_entity_poly.pdbx_seq_one_letter_code
_entity_poly.pdbx_strand_id
1 'polypeptide(L)'
;MTSFGSAGYYRKIVEKEAENITSFESNDIEYEIFLRNIVSRAYYTCFLHCRDKMIQQDIIHPDHNLFFSDNSHSKVIKNLPAGLRMQLEQLKNFRQKADYNTTEKFSLPLQGKQGRHRLTFGSPEHILLFVKTILEYDCN
;
A
#
# COMPACT_ATOMS: atom_id res chain seq x y z
N MET A 1 -6.55 -27.00 8.28
CA MET A 1 -7.48 -25.86 8.16
C MET A 1 -6.71 -24.70 7.56
N THR A 2 -6.94 -24.40 6.29
CA THR A 2 -6.21 -23.37 5.54
C THR A 2 -6.63 -21.99 6.02
N SER A 3 -5.77 -21.37 6.83
CA SER A 3 -5.76 -19.92 7.02
C SER A 3 -5.56 -19.26 5.66
N PHE A 4 -6.64 -18.97 4.95
CA PHE A 4 -6.62 -17.89 3.96
C PHE A 4 -6.53 -16.59 4.77
N GLY A 5 -5.33 -16.30 5.27
CA GLY A 5 -5.06 -15.07 6.01
C GLY A 5 -5.52 -13.88 5.18
N SER A 6 -6.11 -12.88 5.86
CA SER A 6 -6.63 -11.63 5.27
C SER A 6 -5.73 -11.06 4.15
N ALA A 7 -4.41 -11.14 4.32
CA ALA A 7 -3.40 -10.76 3.34
C ALA A 7 -3.54 -11.43 1.95
N GLY A 8 -3.86 -12.73 1.90
CA GLY A 8 -4.05 -13.46 0.65
C GLY A 8 -5.31 -13.03 -0.10
N TYR A 9 -6.35 -12.59 0.62
CA TYR A 9 -7.56 -12.04 0.01
C TYR A 9 -7.31 -10.66 -0.61
N TYR A 10 -6.70 -9.74 0.15
CA TYR A 10 -6.45 -8.37 -0.32
C TYR A 10 -5.40 -8.31 -1.44
N ARG A 11 -4.39 -9.19 -1.41
CA ARG A 11 -3.41 -9.30 -2.50
C ARG A 11 -4.07 -9.60 -3.85
N LYS A 12 -4.97 -10.59 -3.91
CA LYS A 12 -5.69 -10.96 -5.14
C LYS A 12 -6.48 -9.79 -5.73
N ILE A 13 -6.99 -8.91 -4.86
CA ILE A 13 -7.71 -7.72 -5.29
C ILE A 13 -6.76 -6.75 -5.99
N VAL A 14 -5.57 -6.49 -5.44
CA VAL A 14 -4.58 -5.60 -6.08
C VAL A 14 -4.08 -6.20 -7.40
N GLU A 15 -3.82 -7.51 -7.43
CA GLU A 15 -3.41 -8.23 -8.64
C GLU A 15 -4.46 -8.11 -9.75
N LYS A 16 -5.73 -8.32 -9.44
CA LYS A 16 -6.83 -8.18 -10.41
C LYS A 16 -6.95 -6.77 -10.98
N GLU A 17 -6.79 -5.73 -10.16
CA GLU A 17 -6.82 -4.34 -10.64
C GLU A 17 -5.61 -4.05 -11.56
N ALA A 18 -4.43 -4.60 -11.22
CA ALA A 18 -3.23 -4.48 -12.03
C ALA A 18 -3.28 -5.31 -13.33
N GLU A 19 -4.09 -6.37 -13.40
CA GLU A 19 -4.40 -7.04 -14.66
C GLU A 19 -5.31 -6.16 -15.53
N ASN A 20 -6.38 -5.58 -14.94
CA ASN A 20 -7.34 -4.76 -15.67
C ASN A 20 -6.72 -3.50 -16.28
N ILE A 21 -5.79 -2.85 -15.57
CA ILE A 21 -5.18 -1.60 -16.06
C ILE A 21 -4.42 -1.78 -17.38
N THR A 22 -3.94 -2.99 -17.68
CA THR A 22 -3.20 -3.30 -18.93
C THR A 22 -4.02 -3.14 -20.19
N SER A 23 -5.35 -3.09 -20.07
CA SER A 23 -6.28 -2.90 -21.19
C SER A 23 -6.52 -1.43 -21.56
N PHE A 24 -5.90 -0.49 -20.85
CA PHE A 24 -6.11 0.94 -21.03
C PHE A 24 -4.80 1.66 -21.35
N GLU A 25 -4.90 2.70 -22.17
CA GLU A 25 -3.78 3.59 -22.45
C GLU A 25 -3.56 4.57 -21.29
N SER A 26 -2.32 5.01 -21.08
CA SER A 26 -1.96 5.93 -19.97
C SER A 26 -2.68 7.29 -20.00
N ASN A 27 -3.36 7.61 -21.10
CA ASN A 27 -4.16 8.81 -21.28
C ASN A 27 -5.66 8.63 -21.01
N ASP A 28 -6.12 7.41 -20.81
CA ASP A 28 -7.51 7.10 -20.56
C ASP A 28 -7.90 7.45 -19.11
N ILE A 29 -9.13 7.90 -18.91
CA ILE A 29 -9.64 8.20 -17.57
C ILE A 29 -9.76 6.93 -16.74
N GLU A 30 -10.11 5.81 -17.38
CA GLU A 30 -10.15 4.48 -16.79
C GLU A 30 -8.77 4.06 -16.27
N TYR A 31 -7.71 4.32 -17.03
CA TYR A 31 -6.34 4.04 -16.59
C TYR A 31 -6.02 4.75 -15.27
N GLU A 32 -6.36 6.04 -15.17
CA GLU A 32 -6.17 6.80 -13.95
C GLU A 32 -6.99 6.24 -12.79
N ILE A 33 -8.26 5.87 -13.01
CA ILE A 33 -9.14 5.26 -12.00
C ILE A 33 -8.53 3.96 -11.48
N PHE A 34 -8.11 3.07 -12.38
CA PHE A 34 -7.47 1.80 -12.01
C PHE A 34 -6.15 2.04 -11.28
N LEU A 35 -5.32 2.99 -11.73
CA LEU A 35 -4.05 3.30 -11.06
C LEU A 35 -4.26 3.81 -9.64
N ARG A 36 -5.23 4.72 -9.43
CA ARG A 36 -5.60 5.19 -8.09
C ARG A 36 -6.08 4.04 -7.20
N ASN A 37 -6.92 3.16 -7.74
CA ASN A 37 -7.41 1.97 -7.03
C ASN A 37 -6.27 1.01 -6.64
N ILE A 38 -5.35 0.72 -7.56
CA ILE A 38 -4.18 -0.13 -7.32
C ILE A 38 -3.35 0.44 -6.17
N VAL A 39 -3.02 1.73 -6.21
CA VAL A 39 -2.20 2.38 -5.17
C VAL A 39 -2.91 2.38 -3.82
N SER A 40 -4.19 2.75 -3.80
CA SER A 40 -4.99 2.81 -2.57
C SER A 40 -5.11 1.43 -1.91
N ARG A 41 -5.45 0.41 -2.71
CA ARG A 41 -5.60 -0.96 -2.24
C ARG A 41 -4.27 -1.59 -1.86
N ALA A 42 -3.20 -1.33 -2.60
CA ALA A 42 -1.86 -1.77 -2.23
C ALA A 42 -1.48 -1.24 -0.85
N TYR A 43 -1.71 0.04 -0.58
CA TYR A 43 -1.45 0.63 0.73
C TYR A 43 -2.23 -0.06 1.84
N TYR A 44 -3.55 -0.17 1.70
CA TYR A 44 -4.38 -0.79 2.75
C TYR A 44 -4.07 -2.27 2.94
N THR A 45 -3.75 -3.00 1.87
CA THR A 45 -3.31 -4.41 1.95
C THR A 45 -2.07 -4.54 2.83
N CYS A 46 -1.03 -3.75 2.54
CA CYS A 46 0.21 -3.76 3.30
C CYS A 46 0.00 -3.28 4.74
N PHE A 47 -0.73 -2.19 4.93
CA PHE A 47 -1.00 -1.62 6.25
C PHE A 47 -1.75 -2.59 7.17
N LEU A 48 -2.84 -3.20 6.66
CA LEU A 48 -3.63 -4.16 7.43
C LEU A 48 -2.81 -5.40 7.76
N HIS A 49 -1.99 -5.89 6.82
CA HIS A 49 -1.09 -7.01 7.08
C HIS A 49 -0.10 -6.71 8.21
N CYS A 50 0.62 -5.58 8.13
CA CYS A 50 1.57 -5.17 9.16
C CYS A 50 0.88 -4.99 10.53
N ARG A 51 -0.30 -4.36 10.55
CA ARG A 51 -1.09 -4.17 11.77
C ARG A 51 -1.48 -5.52 12.38
N ASP A 52 -2.05 -6.42 11.60
CA ASP A 52 -2.54 -7.71 12.08
C ASP A 52 -1.39 -8.55 12.64
N LYS A 53 -0.22 -8.53 11.99
CA LYS A 53 1.02 -9.15 12.49
C LYS A 53 1.47 -8.55 13.82
N MET A 54 1.52 -7.23 13.93
CA MET A 54 1.90 -6.55 15.18
C MET A 54 0.93 -6.83 16.33
N ILE A 55 -0.37 -6.98 16.05
CA ILE A 55 -1.37 -7.38 17.05
C ILE A 55 -1.12 -8.83 17.49
N GLN A 56 -0.86 -9.75 16.54
CA GLN A 56 -0.57 -11.15 16.85
C GLN A 56 0.71 -11.35 17.69
N GLN A 57 1.61 -10.36 17.66
CA GLN A 57 2.88 -10.37 18.37
C GLN A 57 2.86 -9.48 19.63
N ASP A 58 1.69 -8.98 20.03
CA ASP A 58 1.52 -8.10 21.19
C ASP A 58 2.38 -6.82 21.14
N ILE A 59 2.80 -6.38 19.94
CA ILE A 59 3.55 -5.13 19.75
C ILE A 59 2.62 -3.92 19.88
N ILE A 60 1.39 -4.05 19.39
CA ILE A 60 0.35 -3.02 19.51
C ILE A 60 -0.95 -3.63 20.03
N HIS A 61 -1.62 -2.94 20.94
CA HIS A 61 -2.92 -3.37 21.45
C HIS A 61 -4.01 -3.12 20.41
N PRO A 62 -4.93 -4.07 20.14
CA PRO A 62 -6.10 -3.82 19.32
C PRO A 62 -7.03 -2.83 20.04
N ASP A 63 -7.14 -1.60 19.56
CA ASP A 63 -8.15 -0.63 20.01
C ASP A 63 -9.05 -0.22 18.83
N HIS A 64 -10.24 0.30 19.12
CA HIS A 64 -11.16 0.72 18.06
C HIS A 64 -10.65 1.93 17.25
N ASN A 65 -9.74 2.73 17.78
CA ASN A 65 -9.15 3.90 17.11
C ASN A 65 -8.07 3.52 16.08
N LEU A 66 -7.57 2.28 16.11
CA LEU A 66 -6.61 1.76 15.15
C LEU A 66 -7.17 1.62 13.72
N PHE A 67 -8.50 1.68 13.58
CA PHE A 67 -9.17 1.45 12.30
C PHE A 67 -9.47 2.74 11.51
N PHE A 68 -9.52 3.91 12.15
CA PHE A 68 -10.16 5.09 11.54
C PHE A 68 -9.42 6.43 11.68
N SER A 69 -8.25 6.49 12.35
CA SER A 69 -7.55 7.76 12.59
C SER A 69 -6.19 7.83 11.91
N ASP A 70 -5.76 8.99 11.41
CA ASP A 70 -4.39 9.18 10.89
C ASP A 70 -3.29 8.84 11.93
N ASN A 71 -3.65 8.94 13.21
CA ASN A 71 -2.83 8.50 14.32
C ASN A 71 -2.60 6.98 14.33
N SER A 72 -3.54 6.17 13.83
CA SER A 72 -3.36 4.72 13.72
C SER A 72 -2.37 4.33 12.63
N HIS A 73 -2.45 4.98 11.47
CA HIS A 73 -1.52 4.77 10.36
C HIS A 73 -0.06 5.01 10.82
N SER A 74 0.14 6.10 11.55
CA SER A 74 1.45 6.50 12.06
C SER A 74 1.95 5.55 13.16
N LYS A 75 1.08 5.00 14.01
CA LYS A 75 1.46 4.01 15.05
C LYS A 75 2.00 2.72 14.45
N VAL A 76 1.30 2.14 13.47
CA VAL A 76 1.77 0.89 12.81
C VAL A 76 3.10 1.14 12.10
N ILE A 77 3.17 2.21 11.31
CA ILE A 77 4.37 2.56 10.53
C ILE A 77 5.60 2.76 11.44
N LYS A 78 5.46 3.45 12.58
CA LYS A 78 6.58 3.72 13.49
C LYS A 78 7.20 2.48 14.11
N ASN A 79 6.41 1.40 14.27
CA ASN A 79 6.87 0.14 14.85
C ASN A 79 7.47 -0.82 13.80
N LEU A 80 7.48 -0.46 12.51
CA LEU A 80 8.13 -1.26 11.48
C LEU A 80 9.65 -1.04 11.47
N PRO A 81 10.43 -2.04 11.03
CA PRO A 81 11.85 -1.85 10.74
C PRO A 81 12.07 -0.76 9.71
N ALA A 82 13.23 -0.11 9.76
CA ALA A 82 13.53 1.08 8.96
C ALA A 82 13.25 0.90 7.45
N GLY A 83 13.61 -0.25 6.88
CA GLY A 83 13.38 -0.54 5.46
C GLY A 83 11.90 -0.57 5.10
N LEU A 84 11.09 -1.33 5.85
CA LEU A 84 9.66 -1.47 5.59
C LEU A 84 8.86 -0.24 5.97
N ARG A 85 9.28 0.44 7.04
CA ARG A 85 8.74 1.74 7.41
C ARG A 85 8.84 2.72 6.23
N MET A 86 10.02 2.83 5.63
CA MET A 86 10.24 3.69 4.47
C MET A 86 9.35 3.29 3.28
N GLN A 87 9.25 2.00 2.99
CA GLN A 87 8.40 1.50 1.90
C GLN A 87 6.90 1.79 2.14
N LEU A 88 6.40 1.53 3.35
CA LEU A 88 4.99 1.72 3.68
C LEU A 88 4.62 3.20 3.81
N GLU A 89 5.53 4.06 4.31
CA GLU A 89 5.34 5.52 4.32
C GLU A 89 5.26 6.08 2.91
N GLN A 90 6.12 5.61 2.02
CA GLN A 90 6.10 6.04 0.63
C GLN A 90 4.78 5.63 -0.05
N LEU A 91 4.31 4.41 0.19
CA LEU A 91 3.03 3.93 -0.32
C LEU A 91 1.84 4.70 0.29
N LYS A 92 1.91 5.08 1.59
CA LYS A 92 0.93 5.97 2.24
C LYS A 92 0.84 7.31 1.52
N ASN A 93 1.98 7.93 1.21
CA ASN A 93 2.03 9.22 0.53
C ASN A 93 1.41 9.15 -0.87
N PHE A 94 1.68 8.06 -1.61
CA PHE A 94 1.04 7.84 -2.91
C PHE A 94 -0.45 7.59 -2.77
N ARG A 95 -0.89 6.81 -1.78
CA ARG A 95 -2.31 6.62 -1.47
C ARG A 95 -3.02 7.93 -1.14
N GLN A 96 -2.39 8.81 -0.36
CA GLN A 96 -2.98 10.13 -0.06
C GLN A 96 -3.17 10.97 -1.33
N LYS A 97 -2.21 10.93 -2.27
CA LYS A 97 -2.38 11.57 -3.58
C LYS A 97 -3.49 10.90 -4.40
N ALA A 98 -3.52 9.57 -4.43
CA ALA A 98 -4.51 8.79 -5.17
C ALA A 98 -5.95 9.06 -4.68
N ASP A 99 -6.15 9.17 -3.37
CA ASP A 99 -7.47 9.26 -2.76
C ASP A 99 -7.97 10.70 -2.60
N TYR A 100 -7.06 11.68 -2.42
CA TYR A 100 -7.45 13.05 -2.05
C TYR A 100 -7.02 14.13 -3.05
N ASN A 101 -6.01 13.91 -3.90
CA ASN A 101 -5.64 14.89 -4.93
C ASN A 101 -6.48 14.64 -6.18
N THR A 102 -7.55 15.41 -6.33
CA THR A 102 -8.49 15.36 -7.48
C THR A 102 -8.17 16.40 -8.54
N THR A 103 -7.24 17.32 -8.29
CA THR A 103 -6.93 18.44 -9.18
C THR A 103 -5.87 18.12 -10.22
N GLU A 104 -5.02 17.13 -9.95
CA GLU A 104 -3.93 16.72 -10.83
C GLU A 104 -4.16 15.30 -11.38
N LYS A 105 -3.79 15.09 -12.65
CA LYS A 105 -3.81 13.77 -13.28
C LYS A 105 -2.89 12.82 -12.53
N PHE A 106 -3.44 11.71 -12.04
CA PHE A 106 -2.67 10.68 -11.37
C PHE A 106 -2.14 9.67 -12.39
N SER A 107 -0.83 9.73 -12.64
CA SER A 107 -0.17 8.93 -13.68
C SER A 107 1.21 8.46 -13.22
N LEU A 108 1.72 7.42 -13.88
CA LEU A 108 3.08 6.93 -13.69
C LEU A 108 4.07 7.77 -14.52
N PRO A 109 5.34 7.92 -14.09
CA PRO A 109 5.92 7.35 -12.88
C PRO A 109 5.52 8.11 -11.60
N LEU A 110 5.15 7.37 -10.55
CA LEU A 110 4.92 7.95 -9.23
C LEU A 110 6.27 8.14 -8.54
N GLN A 111 6.60 9.39 -8.24
CA GLN A 111 7.87 9.74 -7.59
C GLN A 111 7.62 10.30 -6.19
N GLY A 112 8.42 9.82 -5.24
CA GLY A 112 8.51 10.40 -3.91
C GLY A 112 9.93 10.56 -3.44
N LYS A 113 10.10 11.50 -2.50
CA LYS A 113 11.34 11.68 -1.76
C LYS A 113 11.09 11.34 -0.31
N GLN A 114 11.98 10.52 0.25
CA GLN A 114 12.04 10.32 1.69
C GLN A 114 13.51 10.40 2.14
N GLY A 115 13.86 11.52 2.77
CA GLY A 115 15.26 11.85 3.07
C GLY A 115 16.11 11.93 1.80
N ARG A 116 17.21 11.15 1.74
CA ARG A 116 18.09 11.06 0.57
C ARG A 116 17.66 10.01 -0.47
N HIS A 117 16.66 9.19 -0.17
CA HIS A 117 16.22 8.12 -1.06
C HIS A 117 15.07 8.60 -1.96
N ARG A 118 15.20 8.32 -3.26
CA ARG A 118 14.14 8.54 -4.25
C ARG A 118 13.59 7.18 -4.63
N LEU A 119 12.31 6.97 -4.35
CA LEU A 119 11.59 5.79 -4.79
C LEU A 119 10.67 6.19 -5.94
N THR A 120 10.71 5.39 -6.99
CA THR A 120 9.93 5.59 -8.21
C THR A 120 9.15 4.33 -8.49
N PHE A 121 7.82 4.44 -8.60
CA PHE A 121 7.01 3.40 -9.22
C PHE A 121 6.85 3.76 -10.69
N GLY A 122 7.54 3.02 -11.54
CA GLY A 122 7.48 3.22 -12.99
C GLY A 122 6.32 2.49 -13.66
N SER A 123 5.73 1.50 -12.98
CA SER A 123 4.69 0.64 -13.54
C SER A 123 3.82 0.02 -12.44
N PRO A 124 2.62 -0.50 -12.76
CA PRO A 124 1.78 -1.25 -11.82
C PRO A 124 2.50 -2.47 -11.21
N GLU A 125 3.36 -3.14 -11.97
CA GLU A 125 4.14 -4.30 -11.51
C GLU A 125 5.13 -3.93 -10.40
N HIS A 126 5.71 -2.73 -10.45
CA HIS A 126 6.54 -2.23 -9.35
C HIS A 126 5.74 -2.10 -8.05
N ILE A 127 4.47 -1.68 -8.14
CA ILE A 127 3.57 -1.60 -6.97
C ILE A 127 3.27 -3.00 -6.43
N LEU A 128 2.99 -3.97 -7.30
CA LEU A 128 2.77 -5.37 -6.91
C LEU A 128 4.01 -6.00 -6.26
N LEU A 129 5.20 -5.72 -6.77
CA LEU A 129 6.46 -6.20 -6.18
C LEU A 129 6.65 -5.64 -4.76
N PHE A 130 6.28 -4.37 -4.54
CA PHE A 130 6.27 -3.77 -3.22
C PHE A 130 5.28 -4.45 -2.27
N VAL A 131 4.05 -4.71 -2.74
CA VAL A 131 3.04 -5.45 -1.95
C VAL A 131 3.58 -6.82 -1.58
N LYS A 132 4.12 -7.57 -2.53
CA LYS A 132 4.73 -8.88 -2.29
C LYS A 132 5.83 -8.81 -1.22
N THR A 133 6.74 -7.85 -1.34
CA THR A 133 7.86 -7.65 -0.39
C THR A 133 7.36 -7.42 1.04
N ILE A 134 6.33 -6.59 1.22
CA ILE A 134 5.77 -6.31 2.55
C ILE A 134 4.96 -7.50 3.09
N LEU A 135 4.24 -8.22 2.23
CA LEU A 135 3.45 -9.39 2.64
C LEU A 135 4.29 -10.63 2.97
N GLU A 136 5.51 -10.72 2.43
CA GLU A 136 6.50 -11.75 2.76
C GLU A 136 7.30 -11.41 4.02
N TYR A 137 7.12 -10.22 4.59
CA TYR A 137 7.80 -9.84 5.81
C TYR A 137 7.17 -10.48 7.05
N ASP A 138 7.99 -11.20 7.81
CA ASP A 138 7.69 -11.56 9.18
C ASP A 138 8.32 -10.56 10.15
N CYS A 139 7.47 -10.00 11.02
CA CYS A 139 7.87 -9.10 12.09
C CYS A 139 8.59 -9.87 13.21
N ASN A 140 9.81 -10.37 12.99
CA ASN A 140 10.61 -11.04 14.04
C ASN A 140 11.56 -10.07 14.74
#